data_AF-A0A7V5LEK0-F1
#
_entry.id   AF-A0A7V5LEK0-F1
#
_cell.length_a   1.000
_cell.length_b   1.000
_cell.length_c   1.000
_cell.angle_alpha   90.00
_cell.angle_beta   90.00
_cell.angle_gamma   90.00
#
_symmetry.space_group_name_H-M   'P 1'
#
loop_
_entity.id
_entity.type
_entity.pdbx_description
1 polymer ?
#
loop_
_entity_poly.entity_id
_entity_poly.type
_entity_poly.pdbx_seq_one_letter_code
_entity_poly.pdbx_strand_id
1 'polypeptide(L)'
;NTVDMLFSATSTPDFMVEPERLLQRDPGRMLVAVDLAIPRDIDPRVGDNERVFLLDLDDLKHYLDSVREERATDLPYALELIEEQVKAYEFWRRNTVKGGNSALRQILEQDRRDILSKFREGFRRGDLKALDALTKNLYRQFLRRMNNSSAD
;
A
#
# COMPACT_ATOMS: atom_id res chain seq x y z
N ASN A 1 -32.65 -4.40 29.60
CA ASN A 1 -32.13 -3.14 29.03
C ASN A 1 -31.39 -2.34 30.10
N THR A 2 -30.15 -2.72 30.41
CA THR A 2 -29.38 -2.22 31.58
C THR A 2 -28.00 -1.64 31.23
N VAL A 3 -27.68 -1.55 29.94
CA VAL A 3 -26.41 -1.01 29.43
C VAL A 3 -26.42 0.51 29.61
N ASP A 4 -25.26 1.16 29.75
CA ASP A 4 -25.11 2.64 29.69
C ASP A 4 -24.29 3.09 28.50
N MET A 5 -23.38 2.24 28.00
CA MET A 5 -22.55 2.50 26.83
C MET A 5 -22.69 1.38 25.77
N LEU A 6 -22.89 1.76 24.52
CA LEU A 6 -22.93 0.89 23.36
C LEU A 6 -21.75 1.23 22.45
N PHE A 7 -21.01 0.22 22.01
CA PHE A 7 -19.98 0.36 20.98
C PHE A 7 -20.37 -0.48 19.78
N SER A 8 -20.32 0.10 18.59
CA SER A 8 -20.57 -0.58 17.33
C SER A 8 -19.37 -0.43 16.41
N ALA A 9 -18.96 -1.52 15.76
CA ALA A 9 -17.78 -1.58 14.91
C ALA A 9 -17.89 -2.78 13.95
N THR A 10 -19.03 -2.90 13.26
CA THR A 10 -19.25 -4.00 12.33
C THR A 10 -19.00 -3.58 10.88
N SER A 11 -19.32 -4.47 9.95
CA SER A 11 -19.16 -4.25 8.51
C SER A 11 -20.43 -4.59 7.75
N THR A 12 -21.59 -4.31 8.36
CA THR A 12 -22.89 -4.50 7.72
C THR A 12 -23.21 -3.31 6.81
N PRO A 13 -23.91 -3.55 5.68
CA PRO A 13 -24.37 -2.46 4.83
C PRO A 13 -25.58 -1.72 5.43
N ASP A 14 -26.32 -2.38 6.33
CA ASP A 14 -27.56 -1.88 6.93
C ASP A 14 -27.33 -1.43 8.38
N PHE A 15 -28.23 -0.57 8.88
CA PHE A 15 -28.26 -0.21 10.29
C PHE A 15 -28.67 -1.41 11.14
N MET A 16 -27.87 -1.71 12.15
CA MET A 16 -28.19 -2.71 13.16
C MET A 16 -28.99 -2.13 14.32
N VAL A 17 -28.85 -0.82 14.57
CA VAL A 17 -29.50 -0.12 15.67
C VAL A 17 -30.39 0.97 15.11
N GLU A 18 -31.70 0.75 15.20
CA GLU A 18 -32.73 1.68 14.74
C GLU A 18 -33.42 2.36 15.94
N PRO A 19 -34.02 3.56 15.77
CA PRO A 19 -34.65 4.33 16.85
C PRO A 19 -35.71 3.53 17.64
N GLU A 20 -36.45 2.65 16.98
CA GLU A 20 -37.52 1.85 17.56
C GLU A 20 -37.02 0.91 18.65
N ARG A 21 -35.75 0.45 18.55
CA ARG A 21 -35.15 -0.42 19.56
C ARG A 21 -34.90 0.30 20.89
N LEU A 22 -34.85 1.62 20.88
CA LEU A 22 -34.62 2.45 22.07
C LEU A 22 -35.89 2.78 22.84
N LEU A 23 -37.06 2.62 22.23
CA LEU A 23 -38.36 2.79 22.89
C LEU A 23 -38.56 1.81 24.05
N GLN A 24 -37.86 0.67 24.03
CA GLN A 24 -37.93 -0.36 25.07
C GLN A 24 -36.92 -0.14 26.21
N ARG A 25 -36.17 0.97 26.20
CA ARG A 25 -35.15 1.26 27.20
C ARG A 25 -35.76 1.97 28.40
N ASP A 26 -35.14 1.78 29.56
CA ASP A 26 -35.57 2.47 30.79
C ASP A 26 -35.50 3.99 30.57
N PRO A 27 -36.63 4.71 30.72
CA PRO A 27 -36.66 6.14 30.51
C PRO A 27 -35.72 6.93 31.43
N GLY A 28 -35.33 6.40 32.59
CA GLY A 28 -34.45 7.09 33.52
C GLY A 28 -32.96 7.08 33.18
N ARG A 29 -32.53 6.42 32.09
CA ARG A 29 -31.11 6.16 31.84
C ARG A 29 -30.62 6.67 30.49
N MET A 30 -29.53 7.44 30.53
CA MET A 30 -28.80 7.89 29.35
C MET A 30 -28.15 6.71 28.61
N LEU A 31 -27.97 6.82 27.30
CA LEU A 31 -27.13 5.95 26.49
C LEU A 31 -25.98 6.79 25.92
N VAL A 32 -24.75 6.32 26.05
CA VAL A 32 -23.66 6.78 25.18
C VAL A 32 -23.47 5.71 24.11
N ALA A 33 -23.70 6.06 22.85
CA ALA A 33 -23.52 5.15 21.72
C ALA A 33 -22.34 5.62 20.89
N VAL A 34 -21.35 4.76 20.67
CA VAL A 34 -20.15 5.03 19.89
C VAL A 34 -20.17 4.17 18.63
N ASP A 35 -20.30 4.79 17.47
CA ASP A 35 -20.39 4.15 16.16
C ASP A 35 -19.06 4.31 15.41
N LEU A 36 -18.27 3.23 15.37
CA LEU A 36 -16.96 3.17 14.71
C LEU A 36 -17.03 2.46 13.35
N ALA A 37 -18.22 2.12 12.86
CA ALA A 37 -18.39 1.33 11.64
C ALA A 37 -18.40 2.17 10.36
N ILE A 38 -17.98 1.55 9.25
CA ILE A 38 -18.08 2.11 7.90
C ILE A 38 -18.54 0.99 6.94
N PRO A 39 -19.75 1.06 6.35
CA PRO A 39 -20.84 2.02 6.61
C PRO A 39 -21.32 1.98 8.08
N ARG A 40 -21.99 3.04 8.56
CA ARG A 40 -22.33 3.17 9.98
C ARG A 40 -23.34 2.11 10.43
N ASP A 41 -23.23 1.64 11.67
CA ASP A 41 -24.08 0.59 12.22
C ASP A 41 -25.36 1.14 12.88
N ILE A 42 -25.31 2.38 13.38
CA ILE A 42 -26.39 2.99 14.14
C ILE A 42 -27.12 3.99 13.25
N ASP A 43 -28.43 3.91 13.13
CA ASP A 43 -29.18 4.92 12.38
C ASP A 43 -28.95 6.31 12.99
N PRO A 44 -28.60 7.37 12.21
CA PRO A 44 -28.36 8.71 12.75
C PRO A 44 -29.53 9.26 13.58
N ARG A 45 -30.77 8.86 13.25
CA ARG A 45 -32.00 9.27 13.95
C ARG A 45 -32.04 8.79 15.40
N VAL A 46 -31.21 7.82 15.78
CA VAL A 46 -31.01 7.42 17.17
C VAL A 46 -30.52 8.60 18.03
N GLY A 47 -29.74 9.51 17.45
CA GLY A 47 -29.26 10.71 18.13
C GLY A 47 -30.34 11.78 18.39
N ASP A 48 -31.51 11.67 17.75
CA ASP A 48 -32.63 12.60 17.97
C ASP A 48 -33.30 12.37 19.34
N ASN A 49 -33.04 11.23 19.97
CA ASN A 49 -33.50 10.95 21.32
C ASN A 49 -32.64 11.73 22.32
N GLU A 50 -33.24 12.64 23.09
CA GLU A 50 -32.58 13.47 24.11
C GLU A 50 -31.80 12.66 25.16
N ARG A 51 -32.06 11.35 25.28
CA ARG A 51 -31.41 10.44 26.22
C ARG A 51 -30.30 9.62 25.59
N VAL A 52 -29.94 9.91 24.35
CA VAL A 52 -28.85 9.24 23.63
C VAL A 52 -27.82 10.28 23.23
N PHE A 53 -26.60 10.02 23.65
CA PHE A 53 -25.43 10.71 23.15
C PHE A 53 -24.77 9.80 22.10
N LEU A 54 -25.03 10.09 20.83
CA LEU A 54 -24.48 9.35 19.70
C LEU A 54 -23.18 10.04 19.26
N LEU A 55 -22.09 9.29 19.31
CA LEU A 55 -20.78 9.67 18.82
C LEU A 55 -20.46 8.80 17.62
N ASP A 56 -20.12 9.42 16.50
CA ASP A 56 -19.61 8.69 15.34
C ASP A 56 -18.12 8.93 15.10
N LEU A 57 -17.61 8.33 14.03
CA LEU A 57 -16.21 8.44 13.66
C LEU A 57 -15.80 9.88 13.31
N ASP A 58 -16.71 10.70 12.79
CA ASP A 58 -16.42 12.08 12.42
C ASP A 58 -16.36 12.98 13.66
N ASP A 59 -17.24 12.77 14.64
CA ASP A 59 -17.14 13.41 15.97
C ASP A 59 -15.79 13.08 16.63
N LEU A 60 -15.37 11.81 16.56
CA LEU A 60 -14.09 11.38 17.13
C LEU A 60 -12.90 12.03 16.42
N LYS A 61 -12.96 12.22 15.09
CA LYS A 61 -11.92 12.94 14.34
C LYS A 61 -11.82 14.39 14.77
N HIS A 62 -12.95 15.08 14.93
CA HIS A 62 -12.98 16.46 15.40
C HIS A 62 -12.39 16.60 16.81
N TYR A 63 -12.68 15.66 17.70
CA TYR A 63 -12.06 15.63 19.02
C TYR A 63 -10.55 15.39 18.94
N LEU A 64 -10.11 14.44 18.12
CA LEU A 64 -8.68 14.14 17.94
C LEU A 64 -7.90 15.30 17.32
N ASP A 65 -8.52 16.09 16.45
CA ASP A 65 -7.92 17.31 15.91
C ASP A 65 -7.58 18.32 17.01
N SER A 66 -8.33 18.36 18.11
CA SER A 66 -8.04 19.21 19.27
C SER A 66 -6.90 18.68 20.16
N VAL A 67 -6.64 17.36 20.13
CA VAL A 67 -5.56 16.68 20.89
C VAL A 67 -4.23 16.68 20.12
N ARG A 68 -4.22 17.15 18.86
CA ARG A 68 -3.02 17.17 17.98
C ARG A 68 -1.81 17.88 18.55
N GLU A 69 -1.98 18.86 19.45
CA GLU A 69 -0.84 19.54 20.08
C GLU A 69 0.03 18.59 20.93
N GLU A 70 -0.56 17.56 21.54
CA GLU A 70 0.17 16.60 22.40
C GLU A 70 0.91 15.53 21.58
N ARG A 71 0.41 15.20 20.38
CA ARG A 71 1.06 14.24 19.45
C ARG A 71 2.11 14.88 18.53
N ALA A 72 2.31 16.20 18.60
CA ALA A 72 3.25 16.92 17.76
C ALA A 72 4.72 16.49 17.98
N THR A 73 5.04 15.92 19.14
CA THR A 73 6.41 15.45 19.45
C THR A 73 6.78 14.16 18.73
N ASP A 74 5.82 13.26 18.50
CA ASP A 74 6.08 11.93 17.94
C ASP A 74 5.91 11.90 16.41
N LEU A 75 5.18 12.88 15.87
CA LEU A 75 4.92 13.01 14.44
C LEU A 75 6.21 13.12 13.59
N PRO A 76 7.24 13.91 13.97
CA PRO A 76 8.49 13.98 13.22
C PRO A 76 9.18 12.62 13.09
N TYR A 77 9.24 11.85 14.18
CA TYR A 77 9.86 10.53 14.20
C TYR A 77 9.09 9.53 13.33
N ALA A 78 7.76 9.53 13.42
CA ALA A 78 6.92 8.68 12.58
C ALA A 78 7.08 8.99 11.08
N LEU A 79 7.20 10.28 10.72
CA LEU A 79 7.42 10.70 9.33
C LEU A 79 8.80 10.27 8.80
N GLU A 80 9.85 10.37 9.62
CA GLU A 80 11.19 9.89 9.26
C GLU A 80 11.18 8.38 8.97
N LEU A 81 10.53 7.60 9.84
CA LEU A 81 10.38 6.15 9.64
C LEU A 81 9.62 5.82 8.35
N ILE A 82 8.53 6.54 8.05
CA ILE A 82 7.78 6.35 6.81
C ILE A 82 8.66 6.68 5.60
N GLU A 83 9.44 7.75 5.64
CA GLU A 83 10.33 8.13 4.54
C GLU A 83 11.40 7.06 4.27
N GLU A 84 11.97 6.48 5.34
CA GLU A 84 12.89 5.35 5.23
C GLU A 84 12.24 4.14 4.55
N GLN A 85 11.03 3.76 5.00
CA GLN A 85 10.30 2.62 4.42
C GLN A 85 9.90 2.86 2.97
N VAL A 86 9.53 4.09 2.61
CA VAL A 86 9.24 4.47 1.22
C VAL A 86 10.50 4.34 0.35
N LYS A 87 11.66 4.81 0.82
CA LYS A 87 12.94 4.65 0.11
C LYS A 87 13.32 3.18 -0.06
N ALA A 88 13.16 2.37 0.99
CA ALA A 88 13.41 0.93 0.95
C ALA A 88 12.48 0.23 -0.04
N TYR A 89 11.19 0.55 -0.02
CA TYR A 89 10.20 0.04 -0.97
C TYR A 89 10.52 0.45 -2.42
N GLU A 90 10.90 1.70 -2.65
CA GLU A 90 11.29 2.20 -3.98
C GLU A 90 12.55 1.53 -4.51
N PHE A 91 13.52 1.25 -3.64
CA PHE A 91 14.70 0.45 -3.97
C PHE A 91 14.30 -0.99 -4.32
N TRP A 92 13.53 -1.65 -3.45
CA TRP A 92 13.03 -3.00 -3.68
C TRP A 92 12.21 -3.10 -4.99
N ARG A 93 11.32 -2.14 -5.25
CA ARG A 93 10.47 -2.09 -6.46
C ARG A 93 11.31 -1.99 -7.72
N ARG A 94 12.31 -1.10 -7.75
CA ARG A 94 13.23 -0.95 -8.90
C ARG A 94 14.00 -2.24 -9.19
N ASN A 95 14.33 -2.99 -8.16
CA ASN A 95 15.13 -4.22 -8.29
C ASN A 95 14.28 -5.48 -8.54
N THR A 96 13.03 -5.51 -8.08
CA THR A 96 12.17 -6.70 -8.09
C THR A 96 11.12 -6.68 -9.20
N VAL A 97 10.61 -5.50 -9.59
CA VAL A 97 9.58 -5.41 -10.64
C VAL A 97 10.22 -5.45 -12.03
N LYS A 98 10.38 -6.68 -12.54
CA LYS A 98 10.55 -7.06 -13.96
C LYS A 98 11.82 -6.62 -14.69
N GLY A 99 12.91 -6.36 -13.98
CA GLY A 99 14.25 -6.44 -14.58
C GLY A 99 15.20 -5.38 -14.06
N GLY A 100 15.80 -5.63 -12.89
CA GLY A 100 16.92 -4.86 -12.34
C GLY A 100 18.19 -4.81 -13.22
N ASN A 101 18.07 -5.07 -14.52
CA ASN A 101 19.14 -5.00 -15.51
C ASN A 101 18.65 -4.40 -16.84
N SER A 102 17.55 -3.64 -16.93
CA SER A 102 17.13 -3.04 -18.21
C SER A 102 18.20 -2.10 -18.79
N ALA A 103 18.76 -1.22 -17.95
CA ALA A 103 19.87 -0.34 -18.33
C ALA A 103 21.14 -1.15 -18.68
N LEU A 104 21.52 -2.14 -17.87
CA LEU A 104 22.68 -2.98 -18.14
C LEU A 104 22.51 -3.82 -19.41
N ARG A 105 21.31 -4.34 -19.67
CA ARG A 105 20.96 -5.07 -20.90
C ARG A 105 21.12 -4.18 -22.12
N GLN A 106 20.75 -2.91 -22.02
CA GLN A 106 20.88 -1.93 -23.09
C GLN A 106 22.35 -1.61 -23.38
N ILE A 107 23.16 -1.37 -22.34
CA ILE A 107 24.61 -1.12 -22.48
C ILE A 107 25.29 -2.34 -23.12
N LEU A 108 25.05 -3.55 -22.60
CA LEU A 108 25.66 -4.77 -23.11
C LEU A 108 25.23 -5.11 -24.55
N GLU A 109 23.97 -4.84 -24.94
CA GLU A 109 23.55 -5.00 -26.34
C GLU A 109 24.15 -3.94 -27.27
N GLN A 110 24.44 -2.74 -26.75
CA GLN A 110 25.13 -1.71 -27.52
C GLN A 110 26.58 -2.13 -27.78
N ASP A 111 27.32 -2.52 -26.74
CA ASP A 111 28.70 -2.98 -26.86
C ASP A 111 28.82 -4.20 -27.79
N ARG A 112 27.88 -5.15 -27.72
CA ARG A 112 27.82 -6.30 -28.63
C ARG A 112 27.71 -5.86 -30.09
N ARG A 113 26.85 -4.87 -30.39
CA ARG A 113 26.67 -4.33 -31.74
C ARG A 113 27.92 -3.60 -32.23
N ASP A 114 28.59 -2.85 -31.36
CA ASP A 114 29.78 -2.08 -31.71
C ASP A 114 31.02 -2.97 -31.93
N ILE A 115 31.13 -4.07 -31.19
CA ILE A 115 32.15 -5.10 -31.45
C ILE A 115 31.84 -5.80 -32.78
N LEU A 116 30.60 -6.23 -33.00
CA LEU A 116 30.23 -6.90 -34.25
C LEU A 116 30.44 -6.00 -35.47
N SER A 117 30.18 -4.69 -35.37
CA SER A 117 30.41 -3.76 -36.48
C SER A 117 31.90 -3.63 -36.83
N LYS A 118 32.80 -3.63 -35.84
CA LYS A 118 34.25 -3.59 -36.04
C LYS A 118 34.81 -4.85 -36.70
N PHE A 119 34.27 -6.02 -36.37
CA PHE A 119 34.76 -7.29 -36.92
C PHE A 119 34.06 -7.70 -38.22
N ARG A 120 33.03 -6.98 -38.69
CA ARG A 120 32.24 -7.33 -39.87
C ARG A 120 33.06 -7.51 -41.15
N GLU A 121 34.11 -6.72 -41.32
CA GLU A 121 34.96 -6.75 -42.52
C GLU A 121 35.89 -7.97 -42.57
N GLY A 122 36.13 -8.63 -41.42
CA GLY A 122 37.00 -9.80 -41.32
C GLY A 122 36.30 -11.14 -41.57
N PHE A 123 34.99 -11.17 -41.82
CA PHE A 123 34.21 -12.39 -41.98
C PHE A 123 33.44 -12.42 -43.30
N ARG A 124 33.29 -13.62 -43.88
CA ARG A 124 32.43 -13.81 -45.06
C ARG A 124 30.97 -13.54 -44.69
N ARG A 125 30.16 -13.03 -45.62
CA ARG A 125 28.74 -12.71 -45.37
C ARG A 125 27.93 -13.87 -44.77
N GLY A 126 28.29 -15.12 -45.07
CA GLY A 126 27.65 -16.32 -44.50
C GLY A 126 27.94 -16.52 -43.01
N ASP A 127 29.15 -16.14 -42.56
CA ASP A 127 29.64 -16.37 -41.20
C ASP A 127 29.10 -15.33 -40.21
N LEU A 128 28.70 -14.15 -40.69
CA LEU A 128 28.13 -13.07 -39.88
C LEU A 128 26.84 -13.48 -39.15
N LYS A 129 26.02 -14.35 -39.76
CA LYS A 129 24.81 -14.89 -39.11
C LYS A 129 25.15 -15.84 -37.97
N ALA A 130 26.15 -16.70 -38.16
CA ALA A 130 26.63 -17.61 -37.13
C ALA A 130 27.27 -16.84 -35.96
N LEU A 131 28.03 -15.79 -36.27
CA LEU A 131 28.66 -14.92 -35.27
C LEU A 131 27.63 -14.13 -34.45
N ASP A 132 26.59 -13.58 -35.09
CA ASP A 132 25.48 -12.91 -34.37
C ASP A 132 24.74 -13.89 -33.44
N ALA A 133 24.49 -15.12 -33.91
CA ALA A 133 23.85 -16.15 -33.09
C ALA A 133 24.71 -16.57 -31.88
N LEU A 134 26.02 -16.75 -32.08
CA LEU A 134 26.96 -17.09 -31.02
C LEU A 134 27.03 -15.98 -29.95
N THR A 135 27.21 -14.73 -30.38
CA THR A 135 27.30 -13.58 -29.45
C THR A 135 26.01 -13.37 -28.66
N LYS A 136 24.84 -13.56 -29.29
CA LYS A 136 23.55 -13.55 -28.59
C LYS A 136 23.42 -14.67 -27.56
N ASN A 137 23.93 -15.86 -27.85
CA ASN A 137 23.91 -16.98 -26.90
C ASN A 137 24.79 -16.68 -25.68
N LEU A 138 26.02 -16.20 -25.90
CA LEU A 138 26.93 -15.79 -24.83
C LEU A 138 26.33 -14.68 -23.94
N TYR A 139 25.72 -13.67 -24.55
CA TYR A 139 24.99 -12.61 -23.85
C TYR A 139 23.89 -13.16 -22.94
N ARG A 140 23.06 -14.08 -23.46
CA ARG A 140 21.99 -14.73 -22.67
C ARG A 140 22.54 -15.56 -21.51
N GLN A 141 23.64 -16.28 -21.72
CA GLN A 141 24.28 -17.05 -20.64
C GLN A 141 24.86 -16.16 -19.55
N PHE A 142 25.50 -15.05 -19.91
CA PHE A 142 26.05 -14.06 -18.98
C PHE A 142 24.96 -13.45 -18.10
N LEU A 143 23.87 -12.99 -18.71
CA LEU A 143 22.73 -12.44 -17.98
C LEU A 143 22.07 -13.43 -17.03
N ARG A 144 21.96 -14.71 -17.45
CA ARG A 144 21.43 -15.77 -16.59
C ARG A 144 22.33 -16.01 -15.37
N ARG A 145 23.65 -16.01 -15.54
CA ARG A 145 24.60 -16.17 -14.43
C ARG A 145 24.53 -15.00 -13.45
N MET A 146 24.49 -13.76 -13.93
CA MET A 146 24.36 -12.60 -13.05
C MET A 146 23.05 -12.62 -12.26
N ASN A 147 21.93 -12.89 -12.91
CA ASN A 147 20.64 -12.97 -12.24
C ASN A 147 20.58 -14.07 -11.16
N ASN A 148 21.31 -15.17 -11.34
CA ASN A 148 21.37 -16.25 -10.35
C ASN A 148 22.41 -15.99 -9.23
N SER A 149 23.39 -15.12 -9.45
CA SER A 149 24.45 -14.79 -8.48
C SER A 149 24.08 -13.63 -7.55
N SER A 150 22.95 -12.95 -7.80
CA SER A 150 22.39 -11.89 -6.93
C SER A 150 21.35 -12.43 -5.94
N ALA A 151 21.19 -13.76 -5.85
CA ALA A 151 20.25 -14.45 -4.97
C ALA A 151 20.94 -15.17 -3.78
N ASP A 152 22.27 -15.07 -3.69
CA ASP A 152 23.13 -15.49 -2.57
C ASP A 152 23.76 -14.23 -1.94
#